data_AF-A0A060CPQ6-F1
#
_entry.id   AF-A0A060CPQ6-F1
#
_cell.length_a   1.000
_cell.length_b   1.000
_cell.length_c   1.000
_cell.angle_alpha   90.00
_cell.angle_beta   90.00
_cell.angle_gamma   90.00
#
_symmetry.space_group_name_H-M   'P 1'
#
loop_
_entity.id
_entity.type
_entity.pdbx_description
1 polymer ?
#
loop_
_entity_poly.entity_id
_entity_poly.type
_entity_poly.pdbx_seq_one_letter_code
_entity_poly.pdbx_strand_id
1 'polypeptide(L)'
;LIVDQNLDAGLILEDDVALTSDFDDAYHLACRYFEDEIYIRFAFREGHEKGQDIAQSGKVHLIRPNPIGLGAVGQIVSRQAAEKLLELTGIFDRPSTLS
;
A
#
# COMPACT_ATOMS: atom_id res chain seq x y z
N LEU A 1 -8.28 13.89 -2.78
CA LEU A 1 -7.81 12.53 -2.44
C LEU A 1 -8.71 11.49 -3.11
N ILE A 2 -8.31 10.22 -3.10
CA ILE A 2 -9.09 9.07 -3.62
C ILE A 2 -10.54 9.09 -3.09
N VAL A 3 -10.70 9.45 -1.82
CA VAL A 3 -12.00 9.61 -1.14
C VAL A 3 -12.85 10.73 -1.75
N ASP A 4 -12.23 11.88 -2.07
CA ASP A 4 -12.94 13.03 -2.64
C ASP A 4 -13.33 12.84 -4.12
N GLN A 5 -12.69 11.89 -4.81
CA GLN A 5 -12.88 11.65 -6.25
C GLN A 5 -13.72 10.40 -6.56
N ASN A 6 -14.25 9.71 -5.54
CA ASN A 6 -15.02 8.46 -5.68
C ASN A 6 -14.30 7.38 -6.52
N LEU A 7 -12.97 7.28 -6.37
CA LEU A 7 -12.16 6.25 -7.00
C LEU A 7 -12.14 4.99 -6.12
N ASP A 8 -12.16 3.80 -6.73
CA ASP A 8 -12.20 2.52 -6.00
C ASP A 8 -10.89 2.25 -5.22
N ALA A 9 -9.79 2.76 -5.75
CA ALA A 9 -8.45 2.62 -5.21
C ALA A 9 -7.61 3.85 -5.54
N GLY A 10 -6.48 4.01 -4.85
CA GLY A 10 -5.40 4.79 -5.42
C GLY A 10 -4.03 4.25 -5.12
N LEU A 11 -3.16 4.48 -6.10
CA LEU A 11 -1.74 4.23 -6.06
C LEU A 11 -1.05 5.48 -5.53
N ILE A 12 -0.31 5.32 -4.45
CA ILE A 12 0.53 6.35 -3.85
C ILE A 12 1.97 5.89 -4.04
N LEU A 13 2.80 6.76 -4.60
CA LEU A 13 4.24 6.54 -4.78
C LEU A 13 4.99 7.63 -4.04
N GLU A 14 6.16 7.30 -3.49
CA GLU A 14 7.09 8.32 -3.01
C GLU A 14 7.65 9.13 -4.19
N ASP A 15 7.88 10.43 -4.00
CA ASP A 15 8.22 11.36 -5.08
C ASP A 15 9.62 11.09 -5.69
N ASP A 16 10.48 10.39 -4.96
CA ASP A 16 11.85 10.04 -5.34
C ASP A 16 12.04 8.57 -5.73
N VAL A 17 10.95 7.81 -5.94
CA VAL A 17 11.06 6.41 -6.36
C VAL A 17 11.41 6.26 -7.85
N ALA A 18 12.45 5.47 -8.12
CA ALA A 18 12.70 4.93 -9.46
C ALA A 18 11.97 3.60 -9.64
N LEU A 19 11.00 3.55 -10.55
CA LEU A 19 10.30 2.31 -10.89
C LEU A 19 11.27 1.34 -11.59
N THR A 20 11.28 0.09 -11.14
CA THR A 20 12.05 -0.99 -11.77
C THR A 20 11.26 -1.59 -12.93
N SER A 21 11.92 -2.40 -13.77
CA SER A 21 11.27 -3.14 -14.85
C SER A 21 10.17 -4.09 -14.38
N ASP A 22 10.19 -4.50 -13.12
CA ASP A 22 9.25 -5.45 -12.53
C ASP A 22 7.99 -4.76 -11.94
N PHE A 23 7.93 -3.42 -11.98
CA PHE A 23 6.83 -2.65 -11.39
C PHE A 23 5.48 -2.97 -12.05
N ASP A 24 5.43 -3.09 -13.38
CA ASP A 24 4.18 -3.39 -14.09
C ASP A 24 3.61 -4.74 -13.65
N ASP A 25 4.46 -5.77 -13.50
CA ASP A 25 4.07 -7.07 -13.00
C ASP A 25 3.57 -7.01 -11.55
N ALA A 26 4.23 -6.21 -10.71
CA ALA A 26 3.81 -6.00 -9.32
C ALA A 26 2.48 -5.27 -9.21
N TYR A 27 2.28 -4.23 -10.02
CA TYR A 27 1.04 -3.47 -10.08
C TYR A 27 -0.12 -4.36 -10.55
N HIS A 28 0.06 -5.10 -11.63
CA HIS A 28 -0.96 -6.01 -12.13
C HIS A 28 -1.28 -7.15 -11.15
N LEU A 29 -0.27 -7.70 -10.47
CA LEU A 29 -0.48 -8.70 -9.43
C LEU A 29 -1.29 -8.12 -8.26
N ALA A 30 -0.96 -6.91 -7.81
CA ALA A 30 -1.69 -6.22 -6.75
C ALA A 30 -3.15 -5.94 -7.15
N CYS A 31 -3.41 -5.47 -8.37
CA CYS A 31 -4.76 -5.22 -8.87
C CYS A 31 -5.62 -6.50 -8.97
N ARG A 32 -5.03 -7.66 -9.29
CA ARG A 32 -5.78 -8.94 -9.35
C ARG A 32 -6.28 -9.41 -8.00
N TYR A 33 -5.55 -9.09 -6.94
CA TYR A 33 -5.88 -9.45 -5.56
C TYR A 33 -6.57 -8.30 -4.81
N PHE A 34 -6.91 -7.24 -5.52
CA PHE A 34 -7.55 -6.08 -4.94
C PHE A 34 -9.01 -6.39 -4.58
N GLU A 35 -9.29 -6.49 -3.29
CA GLU A 35 -10.63 -6.62 -2.70
C GLU A 35 -11.03 -5.31 -1.99
N ASP A 36 -12.28 -5.22 -1.57
CA ASP A 36 -12.93 -4.03 -1.01
C ASP A 36 -12.18 -3.36 0.17
N GLU A 37 -11.40 -4.13 0.95
CA GLU A 37 -10.65 -3.64 2.12
C GLU A 37 -9.16 -3.98 2.07
N ILE A 38 -8.49 -3.66 0.96
CA ILE A 38 -7.07 -3.96 0.82
C ILE A 38 -6.15 -2.76 1.02
N TYR A 39 -4.97 -3.06 1.60
CA TYR A 39 -3.80 -2.20 1.69
C TYR A 39 -2.58 -3.03 1.30
N ILE A 40 -2.00 -2.73 0.14
CA ILE A 40 -0.82 -3.42 -0.41
C ILE A 40 0.34 -2.43 -0.44
N ARG A 41 1.50 -2.85 0.06
CA ARG A 41 2.76 -2.09 -0.01
C ARG A 41 3.68 -2.65 -1.09
N PHE A 42 4.32 -1.75 -1.82
CA PHE A 42 5.50 -2.07 -2.62
C PHE A 42 6.74 -1.87 -1.75
N ALA A 43 7.39 -2.96 -1.38
CA ALA A 43 8.55 -2.94 -0.50
C ALA A 43 9.77 -2.31 -1.19
N PHE A 44 10.55 -1.51 -0.44
CA PHE A 44 11.75 -0.85 -0.96
C PHE A 44 12.94 -1.82 -1.17
N ARG A 45 13.04 -2.86 -0.34
CA ARG A 45 14.19 -3.77 -0.31
C ARG A 45 13.75 -5.21 -0.41
N GLU A 46 14.22 -5.89 -1.45
CA GLU A 46 14.04 -7.34 -1.61
C GLU A 46 14.65 -8.10 -0.42
N GLY A 47 13.95 -9.14 0.06
CA GLY A 47 14.48 -10.13 1.01
C GLY A 47 14.45 -9.75 2.50
N HIS A 48 14.00 -8.54 2.86
CA HIS A 48 13.89 -8.11 4.26
C HIS A 48 12.53 -8.39 4.90
N GLU A 49 11.49 -8.61 4.09
CA GLU A 49 10.17 -9.07 4.54
C GLU A 49 9.99 -10.53 4.15
N LYS A 50 9.51 -11.33 5.09
CA LYS A 50 9.15 -12.74 4.89
C LYS A 50 7.72 -12.95 5.34
N GLY A 51 7.06 -13.94 4.76
CA GLY A 51 5.65 -14.14 5.03
C GLY A 51 5.10 -15.30 4.24
N GLN A 52 3.80 -15.51 4.38
CA GLN A 52 3.07 -16.46 3.56
C GLN A 52 2.97 -15.91 2.13
N ASP A 53 3.45 -16.66 1.13
CA ASP A 53 3.16 -16.38 -0.27
C ASP A 53 1.66 -16.51 -0.53
N ILE A 54 1.06 -15.41 -1.00
CA ILE A 54 -0.35 -15.34 -1.43
C ILE A 54 -0.41 -15.61 -2.94
N ALA A 55 0.51 -15.00 -3.69
CA ALA A 55 0.54 -15.08 -5.15
C ALA A 55 1.94 -14.76 -5.68
N GLN A 56 2.20 -15.15 -6.93
CA GLN A 56 3.44 -14.82 -7.63
C GLN A 56 3.19 -14.51 -9.11
N SER A 57 3.99 -13.61 -9.67
CA SER A 57 4.07 -13.34 -11.10
C SER A 57 5.53 -13.14 -11.49
N GLY A 58 6.11 -14.11 -12.20
CA GLY A 58 7.54 -14.08 -12.53
C GLY A 58 8.41 -14.07 -11.28
N LYS A 59 9.14 -12.96 -11.06
CA LYS A 59 9.99 -12.73 -9.88
C LYS A 59 9.28 -11.96 -8.76
N VAL A 60 8.05 -11.49 -9.00
CA VAL A 60 7.30 -10.70 -8.03
C VAL A 60 6.46 -11.61 -7.16
N HIS A 61 6.55 -11.38 -5.85
CA HIS A 61 5.80 -12.12 -4.83
C HIS A 61 4.85 -11.19 -4.09
N LEU A 62 3.58 -11.57 -4.01
CA LEU A 62 2.61 -10.99 -3.09
C LEU A 62 2.62 -11.85 -1.83
N ILE A 63 3.05 -11.27 -0.72
CA ILE A 63 3.15 -11.97 0.57
C ILE A 63 2.26 -11.32 1.63
N ARG A 64 1.82 -12.12 2.61
CA ARG A 64 1.34 -11.60 3.90
C ARG A 64 2.55 -11.48 4.84
N PRO A 65 3.11 -10.29 5.05
CA PRO A 65 4.35 -10.14 5.80
C PRO A 65 4.15 -10.49 7.29
N ASN A 66 5.11 -11.22 7.86
CA ASN A 66 5.18 -11.49 9.29
C ASN A 66 6.65 -11.73 9.72
N PRO A 67 7.30 -10.76 10.38
CA PRO A 67 6.78 -9.45 10.82
C PRO A 67 6.61 -8.45 9.66
N ILE A 68 5.83 -7.39 9.89
CA ILE A 68 5.67 -6.27 8.94
C ILE A 68 7.00 -5.50 8.88
N GLY A 69 7.53 -5.28 7.68
CA GLY A 69 8.77 -4.55 7.47
C GLY A 69 8.58 -3.03 7.51
N LEU A 70 9.70 -2.33 7.71
CA LEU A 70 9.75 -0.87 7.72
C LEU A 70 10.09 -0.34 6.32
N GLY A 71 9.35 0.68 5.89
CA GLY A 71 9.51 1.34 4.59
C GLY A 71 8.71 0.69 3.46
N ALA A 72 8.13 1.53 2.60
CA ALA A 72 7.46 1.16 1.36
C ALA A 72 7.68 2.32 0.39
N VAL A 73 7.99 2.03 -0.87
CA VAL A 73 8.14 3.08 -1.90
C VAL A 73 6.84 3.43 -2.59
N GLY A 74 5.82 2.62 -2.33
CA GLY A 74 4.48 2.87 -2.81
C GLY A 74 3.48 1.97 -2.12
N GLN A 75 2.22 2.31 -2.32
CA GLN A 75 1.10 1.57 -1.76
C GLN A 75 -0.12 1.70 -2.66
N ILE A 76 -0.89 0.62 -2.73
CA ILE A 76 -2.26 0.64 -3.25
C ILE A 76 -3.18 0.55 -2.05
N VAL A 77 -4.05 1.54 -1.91
CA VAL A 77 -5.05 1.59 -0.85
C VAL A 77 -6.43 1.63 -1.48
N SER A 78 -7.31 0.74 -1.01
CA SER A 78 -8.74 0.83 -1.35
C SER A 78 -9.39 2.03 -0.69
N ARG A 79 -10.48 2.53 -1.28
CA ARG A 79 -11.23 3.63 -0.68
C ARG A 79 -11.69 3.29 0.74
N GLN A 80 -12.22 2.08 0.96
CA GLN A 80 -12.70 1.67 2.30
C GLN A 80 -11.54 1.55 3.29
N ALA A 81 -10.37 1.03 2.87
CA ALA A 81 -9.19 1.04 3.72
C ALA A 81 -8.70 2.47 4.01
N ALA A 82 -8.75 3.38 3.03
CA ALA A 82 -8.40 4.78 3.20
C ALA A 82 -9.35 5.49 4.17
N GLU A 83 -10.66 5.24 4.10
CA GLU A 83 -11.66 5.74 5.03
C GLU A 83 -11.38 5.25 6.46
N LYS A 84 -11.14 3.94 6.65
CA LYS A 84 -10.76 3.39 7.96
C LYS A 84 -9.45 3.98 8.49
N LEU A 85 -8.45 4.16 7.64
CA LEU A 85 -7.19 4.81 8.04
C LEU A 85 -7.45 6.25 8.47
N LEU A 86 -8.27 7.00 7.72
CA LEU A 86 -8.63 8.38 8.07
C LEU A 86 -9.38 8.46 9.40
N GLU A 87 -10.36 7.58 9.64
CA GLU A 87 -11.08 7.46 10.92
C GLU A 87 -10.13 7.19 12.09
N LEU A 88 -9.18 6.27 11.91
CA LEU A 88 -8.16 5.96 12.90
C LEU A 88 -7.18 7.14 13.12
N THR A 89 -6.85 7.90 12.06
CA THR A 89 -6.01 9.10 12.16
C THR A 89 -6.73 10.33 12.67
N GLY A 90 -8.07 10.36 12.70
CA GLY A 90 -8.86 11.44 13.31
C GLY A 90 -8.60 11.60 14.81
N ILE A 91 -7.97 10.61 15.45
CA ILE A 91 -7.49 10.70 16.84
C ILE A 91 -6.13 11.43 16.92
N PHE A 92 -5.31 11.38 15.87
CA PHE A 92 -3.99 12.00 15.80
C PHE A 92 -4.02 13.44 15.29
N ASP A 93 -5.05 13.83 14.53
CA ASP A 93 -5.22 15.19 13.99
C ASP A 93 -5.97 16.11 14.96
N ARG A 94 -5.49 16.21 16.21
CA ARG A 94 -5.78 17.43 16.98
C ARG A 94 -4.69 18.44 16.62
N PRO A 95 -5.01 19.62 16.07
CA PRO A 95 -4.04 20.69 16.05
C PRO A 95 -3.68 20.97 17.51
N SER A 96 -2.39 21.01 17.80
CA SER A 96 -1.85 21.59 19.02
C SER A 96 -2.08 23.11 18.98
N THR A 97 -3.35 23.52 19.06
CA THR A 97 -3.67 24.90 19.45
C THR A 97 -3.51 24.97 20.96
N LEU A 98 -2.30 25.34 21.38
CA LEU A 98 -2.10 26.04 22.64
C LEU A 98 -3.14 27.17 22.71
N SER A 99 -4.02 27.11 23.71
CA SER A 99 -4.76 28.26 24.22
C SER A 99 -4.72 28.26 25.73
#